data_AF-A0A2N6DDU6-F1
#
_entry.id   AF-A0A2N6DDU6-F1
#
_cell.length_a   1.000
_cell.length_b   1.000
_cell.length_c   1.000
_cell.angle_alpha   90.00
_cell.angle_beta   90.00
_cell.angle_gamma   90.00
#
_symmetry.space_group_name_H-M   'P 1'
#
loop_
_entity.id
_entity.type
_entity.pdbx_description
1 polymer ?
#
loop_
_entity_poly.entity_id
_entity_poly.type
_entity_poly.pdbx_seq_one_letter_code
_entity_poly.pdbx_strand_id
1 'polypeptide(L)'
;MSEFINGSSERVQALYEMYKGYIEKKDGRELWDKYKPRLDALTPLDVLLMGDKLLTDGHTTEEITDQVEKVFNIIIPILKEFDWDEPAEGTALYYLIQENNALTSHMNNMKDGIREISSLEPGEADYAKVLDELKADFKILAKFEPHYLKTENVLFPYLEKKWDFAKPLTVIWAVNDEIRATIKELNGMLE
;
A
#
# COMPACT_ATOMS: atom_id res chain seq x y z
N MET A 1 21.00 0.87 22.90
CA MET A 1 19.79 1.74 22.86
C MET A 1 20.05 3.05 22.11
N SER A 2 21.12 3.79 22.39
CA SER A 2 21.46 5.03 21.66
C SER A 2 21.75 4.84 20.16
N GLU A 3 22.44 3.77 19.76
CA GLU A 3 22.74 3.49 18.35
C GLU A 3 21.50 3.06 17.54
N PHE A 4 20.59 2.29 18.13
CA PHE A 4 19.31 1.92 17.50
C PHE A 4 18.38 3.13 17.34
N ILE A 5 18.37 4.05 18.31
CA ILE A 5 17.59 5.30 18.25
C ILE A 5 18.20 6.27 17.23
N ASN A 6 19.53 6.42 17.18
CA ASN A 6 20.20 7.29 16.21
C ASN A 6 20.05 6.78 14.77
N GLY A 7 20.20 5.46 14.55
CA GLY A 7 20.02 4.88 13.23
C GLY A 7 18.59 5.05 12.71
N SER A 8 17.57 4.87 13.57
CA SER A 8 16.17 5.09 13.17
C SER A 8 15.91 6.55 12.78
N SER A 9 16.42 7.53 13.55
CA SER A 9 16.27 8.96 13.24
C SER A 9 16.85 9.33 11.86
N GLU A 10 18.05 8.82 11.52
CA GLU A 10 18.66 9.08 10.21
C GLU A 10 17.87 8.46 9.05
N ARG A 11 17.36 7.23 9.21
CA ARG A 11 16.54 6.56 8.20
C ARG A 11 15.21 7.27 8.00
N VAL A 12 14.54 7.65 9.09
CA VAL A 12 13.29 8.41 9.07
C VAL A 12 13.49 9.74 8.34
N GLN A 13 14.57 10.47 8.66
CA GLN A 13 14.87 11.73 7.98
C GLN A 13 15.18 11.54 6.49
N ALA A 14 15.97 10.52 6.13
CA ALA A 14 16.27 10.23 4.72
C ALA A 14 15.01 9.87 3.93
N LEU A 15 14.13 9.04 4.50
CA LEU A 15 12.87 8.66 3.88
C LEU A 15 11.93 9.86 3.76
N TYR A 16 11.85 10.70 4.79
CA TYR A 16 11.07 11.94 4.80
C TYR A 16 11.52 12.88 3.67
N GLU A 17 12.83 13.16 3.56
CA GLU A 17 13.37 14.06 2.54
C GLU A 17 13.16 13.51 1.12
N MET A 18 13.27 12.19 0.96
CA MET A 18 12.96 11.53 -0.30
C MET A 18 11.48 11.71 -0.66
N TYR A 19 10.57 11.40 0.27
CA TYR A 19 9.12 11.51 0.08
C TYR A 19 8.69 12.93 -0.24
N LYS A 20 9.18 13.90 0.55
CA LYS A 20 8.95 15.33 0.31
C LYS A 20 9.45 15.75 -1.08
N GLY A 21 10.60 15.24 -1.51
CA GLY A 21 11.09 15.49 -2.86
C GLY A 21 10.14 14.99 -3.97
N TYR A 22 9.49 13.84 -3.77
CA TYR A 22 8.44 13.34 -4.67
C TYR A 22 7.21 14.24 -4.68
N ILE A 23 6.77 14.73 -3.52
CA ILE A 23 5.67 15.72 -3.40
C ILE A 23 6.01 17.00 -4.18
N GLU A 24 7.25 17.46 -4.07
CA GLU A 24 7.78 18.63 -4.78
C GLU A 24 8.08 18.36 -6.28
N LYS A 25 7.75 17.18 -6.80
CA LYS A 25 7.96 16.75 -8.20
C LYS A 25 9.40 16.88 -8.68
N LYS A 26 10.38 16.65 -7.79
CA LYS A 26 11.80 16.56 -8.15
C LYS A 26 12.10 15.26 -8.90
N ASP A 27 13.27 15.18 -9.51
CA ASP A 27 13.70 13.98 -10.23
C ASP A 27 13.83 12.78 -9.29
N GLY A 28 13.03 11.74 -9.54
CA GLY A 28 12.97 10.55 -8.69
C GLY A 28 14.27 9.76 -8.65
N ARG A 29 15.04 9.77 -9.74
CA ARG A 29 16.33 9.05 -9.81
C ARG A 29 17.38 9.76 -8.97
N GLU A 30 17.46 11.09 -9.07
CA GLU A 30 18.35 11.89 -8.21
C GLU A 30 18.00 11.73 -6.72
N LEU A 31 16.72 11.74 -6.38
CA LEU A 31 16.26 11.49 -5.01
C LEU A 31 16.69 10.10 -4.52
N TRP A 32 16.46 9.07 -5.34
CA TRP A 32 16.82 7.71 -5.01
C TRP A 32 18.33 7.54 -4.82
N ASP A 33 19.14 7.96 -5.78
CA ASP A 33 20.59 7.84 -5.72
C ASP A 33 21.18 8.57 -4.48
N LYS A 34 20.56 9.68 -4.07
CA LYS A 34 20.95 10.45 -2.89
C LYS A 34 20.61 9.77 -1.57
N TYR A 35 19.41 9.20 -1.45
CA TYR A 35 18.89 8.71 -0.16
C TYR A 35 19.00 7.19 0.01
N LYS A 36 19.08 6.40 -1.07
CA LYS A 36 19.19 4.94 -1.05
C LYS A 36 20.20 4.40 -0.02
N PRO A 37 21.45 4.91 0.08
CA PRO A 37 22.44 4.35 1.00
C PRO A 37 22.03 4.38 2.47
N ARG A 38 21.06 5.25 2.83
CA ARG A 38 20.51 5.37 4.17
C ARG A 38 19.22 4.55 4.35
N LEU A 39 18.66 3.99 3.30
CA LEU A 39 17.39 3.25 3.33
C LEU A 39 17.57 1.73 3.32
N ASP A 40 18.78 1.21 3.13
CA ASP A 40 19.03 -0.23 2.94
C ASP A 40 18.62 -1.12 4.16
N ALA A 41 18.40 -0.54 5.34
CA ALA A 41 17.92 -1.23 6.54
C ALA A 41 16.62 -0.62 7.10
N LEU A 42 15.75 -0.16 6.20
CA LEU A 42 14.47 0.43 6.57
C LEU A 42 13.58 -0.58 7.31
N THR A 43 12.96 -0.15 8.40
CA THR A 43 11.99 -0.96 9.16
C THR A 43 10.56 -0.45 8.97
N PRO A 44 9.53 -1.27 9.22
CA PRO A 44 8.14 -0.81 9.21
C PRO A 44 7.85 0.36 10.15
N LEU A 45 8.55 0.42 11.30
CA LEU A 45 8.41 1.55 12.23
C LEU A 45 8.95 2.85 11.64
N ASP A 46 10.07 2.82 10.91
CA ASP A 46 10.62 4.01 10.28
C ASP A 46 9.64 4.61 9.25
N VAL A 47 8.86 3.77 8.56
CA VAL A 47 7.83 4.22 7.61
C VAL A 47 6.69 4.94 8.33
N LEU A 48 6.22 4.40 9.46
CA LEU A 48 5.18 5.03 10.28
C LEU A 48 5.67 6.37 10.86
N LEU A 49 6.88 6.40 11.43
CA LEU A 49 7.47 7.64 11.96
C LEU A 49 7.66 8.70 10.87
N MET A 50 8.06 8.29 9.66
CA MET A 50 8.18 9.19 8.51
C MET A 50 6.82 9.76 8.10
N GLY A 51 5.78 8.92 8.01
CA GLY A 51 4.43 9.37 7.67
C GLY A 51 3.88 10.34 8.72
N ASP A 52 4.12 10.07 10.00
CA ASP A 52 3.66 10.95 11.09
C ASP A 52 4.36 12.30 11.02
N LYS A 53 5.66 12.28 10.69
CA LYS A 53 6.44 13.50 10.44
C LYS A 53 5.93 14.30 9.25
N LEU A 54 5.62 13.68 8.11
CA LEU A 54 5.05 14.39 6.95
C LEU A 54 3.77 15.16 7.33
N LEU A 55 2.84 14.47 8.00
CA LEU A 55 1.57 15.06 8.44
C LEU A 55 1.78 16.14 9.51
N THR A 56 2.75 15.95 10.41
CA THR A 56 3.10 16.96 11.42
C THR A 56 3.72 18.22 10.80
N ASP A 57 4.50 18.06 9.74
CA ASP A 57 5.12 19.17 9.01
C ASP A 57 4.14 19.89 8.04
N GLY A 58 2.87 19.46 8.00
CA GLY A 58 1.78 20.14 7.30
C GLY A 58 1.46 19.60 5.91
N HIS A 59 2.07 18.49 5.48
CA HIS A 59 1.68 17.83 4.23
C HIS A 59 0.28 17.23 4.37
N THR A 60 -0.54 17.39 3.33
CA THR A 60 -1.92 16.88 3.34
C THR A 60 -1.95 15.38 3.06
N THR A 61 -3.04 14.72 3.45
CA THR A 61 -3.25 13.31 3.10
C THR A 61 -3.19 13.08 1.59
N GLU A 62 -3.80 13.97 0.80
CA GLU A 62 -3.82 13.91 -0.68
C GLU A 62 -2.40 14.04 -1.28
N GLU A 63 -1.59 14.99 -0.80
CA GLU A 63 -0.19 15.11 -1.24
C GLU A 63 0.61 13.83 -0.98
N ILE A 64 0.31 13.15 0.13
CA ILE A 64 0.97 11.91 0.50
C ILE A 64 0.46 10.75 -0.37
N THR A 65 -0.87 10.54 -0.49
CA THR A 65 -1.44 9.43 -1.27
C THR A 65 -1.03 9.46 -2.73
N ASP A 66 -0.95 10.65 -3.34
CA ASP A 66 -0.47 10.89 -4.71
C ASP A 66 0.95 10.34 -4.99
N GLN A 67 1.77 10.16 -3.96
CA GLN A 67 3.13 9.62 -4.09
C GLN A 67 3.31 8.23 -3.46
N VAL A 68 2.29 7.67 -2.82
CA VAL A 68 2.37 6.36 -2.12
C VAL A 68 2.88 5.29 -3.07
N GLU A 69 2.29 5.13 -4.25
CA GLU A 69 2.69 4.08 -5.20
C GLU A 69 4.18 4.18 -5.58
N LYS A 70 4.64 5.39 -5.96
CA LYS A 70 6.04 5.61 -6.37
C LYS A 70 7.02 5.30 -5.25
N VAL A 71 6.75 5.78 -4.05
CA VAL A 71 7.65 5.58 -2.90
C VAL A 71 7.60 4.13 -2.43
N PHE A 72 6.41 3.54 -2.32
CA PHE A 72 6.25 2.17 -1.83
C PHE A 72 6.81 1.12 -2.80
N ASN A 73 6.73 1.33 -4.11
CA ASN A 73 7.39 0.47 -5.09
C ASN A 73 8.90 0.34 -4.86
N ILE A 74 9.52 1.37 -4.28
CA ILE A 74 10.95 1.41 -3.97
C ILE A 74 11.26 0.75 -2.63
N ILE A 75 10.44 0.99 -1.60
CA ILE A 75 10.74 0.54 -0.23
C ILE A 75 10.17 -0.84 0.11
N ILE A 76 9.11 -1.30 -0.57
CA ILE A 76 8.52 -2.63 -0.33
C ILE A 76 9.57 -3.76 -0.44
N PRO A 77 10.45 -3.79 -1.45
CA PRO A 77 11.50 -4.81 -1.53
C PRO A 77 12.42 -4.83 -0.30
N ILE A 78 12.72 -3.66 0.27
CA ILE A 78 13.55 -3.53 1.48
C ILE A 78 12.80 -4.04 2.70
N LEU A 79 11.53 -3.65 2.85
CA LEU A 79 10.69 -4.06 3.98
C LEU A 79 10.41 -5.55 4.00
N LYS A 80 10.43 -6.22 2.84
CA LYS A 80 10.30 -7.69 2.75
C LYS A 80 11.50 -8.45 3.34
N GLU A 81 12.65 -7.80 3.46
CA GLU A 81 13.84 -8.38 4.09
C GLU A 81 13.84 -8.20 5.62
N PHE A 82 12.90 -7.41 6.16
CA PHE A 82 12.77 -7.20 7.60
C PHE A 82 12.26 -8.48 8.28
N ASP A 83 13.10 -9.06 9.13
CA ASP A 83 12.76 -10.23 9.92
C ASP A 83 11.85 -9.85 11.10
N TRP A 84 10.72 -10.54 11.24
CA TRP A 84 9.74 -10.29 12.28
C TRP A 84 8.94 -11.54 12.62
N ASP A 85 8.46 -11.60 13.85
CA ASP A 85 7.63 -12.71 14.31
C ASP A 85 6.20 -12.59 13.77
N GLU A 86 5.88 -13.41 12.77
CA GLU A 86 4.51 -13.46 12.23
C GLU A 86 3.50 -13.88 13.31
N PRO A 87 2.26 -13.34 13.29
CA PRO A 87 1.24 -13.70 14.26
C PRO A 87 0.87 -15.17 14.14
N ALA A 88 0.77 -15.85 15.28
CA ALA A 88 0.35 -17.25 15.31
C ALA A 88 -1.05 -17.46 14.70
N GLU A 89 -1.25 -18.63 14.11
CA GLU A 89 -2.56 -19.06 13.61
C GLU A 89 -3.64 -18.95 14.71
N GLY A 90 -4.83 -18.50 14.31
CA GLY A 90 -5.95 -18.27 15.24
C GLY A 90 -5.99 -16.87 15.85
N THR A 91 -4.96 -16.04 15.65
CA THR A 91 -5.01 -14.62 16.06
C THR A 91 -5.74 -13.76 15.04
N ALA A 92 -6.30 -12.62 15.47
CA ALA A 92 -6.97 -11.68 14.57
C ALA A 92 -6.03 -11.14 13.49
N LEU A 93 -4.77 -10.83 13.85
CA LEU A 93 -3.76 -10.34 12.91
C LEU A 93 -3.38 -11.39 11.88
N TYR A 94 -3.27 -12.66 12.27
CA TYR A 94 -3.03 -13.76 11.34
C TYR A 94 -4.10 -13.79 10.25
N TYR A 95 -5.38 -13.74 10.62
CA TYR A 95 -6.46 -13.77 9.62
C TYR A 95 -6.49 -12.53 8.72
N LEU A 96 -6.17 -11.34 9.23
CA LEU A 96 -6.02 -10.14 8.38
C LEU A 96 -4.89 -10.32 7.35
N ILE A 97 -3.77 -10.95 7.74
CA ILE A 97 -2.67 -11.26 6.81
C ILE A 97 -3.11 -12.30 5.77
N GLN A 98 -3.83 -13.34 6.19
CA GLN A 98 -4.34 -14.35 5.24
C GLN A 98 -5.34 -13.75 4.24
N GLU A 99 -6.18 -12.80 4.66
CA GLU A 99 -7.06 -12.04 3.75
C GLU A 99 -6.23 -11.27 2.69
N ASN A 100 -5.16 -10.57 3.10
CA ASN A 100 -4.25 -9.90 2.17
C ASN A 100 -3.55 -10.87 1.21
N ASN A 101 -3.11 -12.03 1.70
CA ASN A 101 -2.50 -13.07 0.88
C ASN A 101 -3.48 -13.64 -0.16
N ALA A 102 -4.74 -13.85 0.22
CA ALA A 102 -5.78 -14.30 -0.67
C ALA A 102 -6.08 -13.25 -1.76
N LEU A 103 -6.18 -11.96 -1.39
CA LEU A 103 -6.33 -10.86 -2.35
C LEU A 103 -5.15 -10.81 -3.34
N THR A 104 -3.92 -10.90 -2.83
CA THR A 104 -2.69 -10.89 -3.65
C THR A 104 -2.70 -12.05 -4.64
N SER A 105 -3.08 -13.24 -4.18
CA SER A 105 -3.17 -14.43 -5.03
C SER A 105 -4.22 -14.27 -6.12
N HIS A 106 -5.40 -13.74 -5.77
CA HIS A 106 -6.47 -13.44 -6.72
C HIS A 106 -6.02 -12.44 -7.79
N MET A 107 -5.45 -11.30 -7.39
CA MET A 107 -4.94 -10.29 -8.32
C MET A 107 -3.82 -10.83 -9.22
N ASN A 108 -2.98 -11.74 -8.71
CA ASN A 108 -1.95 -12.37 -9.54
C ASN A 108 -2.55 -13.27 -10.62
N ASN A 109 -3.61 -14.02 -10.30
CA ASN A 109 -4.31 -14.86 -11.28
C ASN A 109 -5.02 -14.03 -12.36
N MET A 110 -5.53 -12.86 -12.01
CA MET A 110 -6.15 -11.93 -12.97
C MET A 110 -5.18 -11.43 -14.05
N LYS A 111 -3.86 -11.42 -13.78
CA LYS A 111 -2.86 -10.85 -14.70
C LYS A 111 -2.85 -11.52 -16.06
N ASP A 112 -3.10 -12.83 -16.10
CA ASP A 112 -3.09 -13.57 -17.36
C ASP A 112 -4.29 -13.18 -18.22
N GLY A 113 -5.49 -13.10 -17.63
CA GLY A 113 -6.70 -12.62 -18.31
C GLY A 113 -6.58 -11.17 -18.79
N ILE A 114 -5.96 -10.29 -18.00
CA ILE A 114 -5.70 -8.89 -18.41
C ILE A 114 -4.75 -8.83 -19.61
N ARG A 115 -3.70 -9.67 -19.65
CA ARG A 115 -2.81 -9.74 -20.81
C ARG A 115 -3.52 -10.31 -22.03
N GLU A 116 -4.31 -11.37 -21.84
CA GLU A 116 -5.06 -12.01 -22.91
C GLU A 116 -6.04 -11.04 -23.56
N ILE A 117 -6.92 -10.39 -22.78
CA ILE A 117 -7.90 -9.44 -23.35
C ILE A 117 -7.22 -8.26 -24.08
N SER A 118 -6.04 -7.81 -23.62
CA SER A 118 -5.30 -6.73 -24.28
C SER A 118 -4.74 -7.11 -25.66
N SER A 119 -4.71 -8.40 -25.97
CA SER A 119 -4.23 -8.94 -27.25
C SER A 119 -5.35 -9.34 -28.22
N LEU A 120 -6.61 -9.26 -27.78
CA LEU A 120 -7.80 -9.64 -28.54
C LEU A 120 -8.55 -8.41 -29.02
N GLU A 121 -9.12 -8.46 -30.23
CA GLU A 121 -9.97 -7.38 -30.74
C GLU A 121 -11.42 -7.50 -30.27
N PRO A 122 -12.11 -6.36 -30.02
CA PRO A 122 -13.54 -6.36 -29.73
C PRO A 122 -14.34 -7.03 -30.86
N GLY A 123 -14.99 -8.16 -30.54
CA GLY A 123 -15.80 -8.96 -31.49
C GLY A 123 -15.26 -10.36 -31.73
N GLU A 124 -14.05 -10.67 -31.29
CA GLU A 124 -13.57 -12.05 -31.21
C GLU A 124 -14.37 -12.86 -30.18
N ALA A 125 -14.63 -14.14 -30.47
CA ALA A 125 -15.38 -15.00 -29.55
C ALA A 125 -14.68 -15.15 -28.19
N ASP A 126 -13.35 -15.22 -28.21
CA ASP A 126 -12.53 -15.32 -27.01
C ASP A 126 -12.51 -14.00 -26.22
N TYR A 127 -12.63 -12.84 -26.88
CA TYR A 127 -12.70 -11.54 -26.22
C TYR A 127 -13.87 -11.47 -25.24
N ALA A 128 -15.07 -11.87 -25.68
CA ALA A 128 -16.26 -11.86 -24.84
C ALA A 128 -16.12 -12.79 -23.62
N LYS A 129 -15.54 -13.98 -23.82
CA LYS A 129 -15.31 -14.95 -22.75
C LYS A 129 -14.33 -14.41 -21.69
N VAL A 130 -13.16 -13.92 -22.12
CA VAL A 130 -12.14 -13.39 -21.20
C VAL A 130 -12.67 -12.16 -20.46
N LEU A 131 -13.44 -11.31 -21.15
CA LEU A 131 -14.09 -10.16 -20.52
C LEU A 131 -15.07 -10.59 -19.43
N ASP A 132 -15.90 -11.61 -19.67
CA ASP A 132 -16.84 -12.11 -18.67
C ASP A 132 -16.14 -12.73 -17.44
N GLU A 133 -15.02 -13.42 -17.65
CA GLU A 133 -14.17 -13.94 -16.56
C GLU A 133 -13.59 -12.79 -15.73
N LEU A 134 -13.03 -11.76 -16.38
CA LEU A 134 -12.51 -10.57 -15.70
C LEU A 134 -13.61 -9.81 -14.95
N LYS A 135 -14.83 -9.69 -15.52
CA LYS A 135 -15.99 -9.10 -14.83
C LYS A 135 -16.30 -9.83 -13.53
N ALA A 136 -16.23 -11.16 -13.53
CA ALA A 136 -16.43 -11.94 -12.32
C ALA A 136 -15.33 -11.66 -11.29
N ASP A 137 -14.08 -11.56 -11.74
CA ASP A 137 -12.93 -11.26 -10.88
C ASP A 137 -13.00 -9.87 -10.24
N PHE A 138 -13.36 -8.82 -10.99
CA PHE A 138 -13.55 -7.47 -10.44
C PHE A 138 -14.69 -7.39 -9.42
N LYS A 139 -15.75 -8.21 -9.59
CA LYS A 139 -16.81 -8.36 -8.58
C LYS A 139 -16.32 -9.08 -7.32
N ILE A 140 -15.34 -9.97 -7.44
CA ILE A 140 -14.70 -10.60 -6.27
C ILE A 140 -13.85 -9.58 -5.51
N LEU A 141 -13.12 -8.69 -6.19
CA LEU A 141 -12.35 -7.64 -5.53
C LEU A 141 -13.22 -6.74 -4.62
N ALA A 142 -14.44 -6.41 -5.06
CA ALA A 142 -15.40 -5.66 -4.24
C ALA A 142 -15.78 -6.37 -2.92
N LYS A 143 -15.62 -7.70 -2.83
CA LYS A 143 -15.88 -8.46 -1.60
C LYS A 143 -14.78 -8.28 -0.54
N PHE A 144 -13.71 -7.55 -0.85
CA PHE A 144 -12.66 -7.24 0.10
C PHE A 144 -13.03 -6.11 1.08
N GLU A 145 -14.15 -5.40 0.85
CA GLU A 145 -14.64 -4.33 1.73
C GLU A 145 -14.66 -4.68 3.23
N PRO A 146 -15.11 -5.87 3.67
CA PRO A 146 -15.08 -6.23 5.08
C PRO A 146 -13.67 -6.31 5.67
N HIS A 147 -12.60 -6.48 4.87
CA HIS A 147 -11.22 -6.37 5.34
C HIS A 147 -10.92 -4.94 5.79
N TYR A 148 -11.15 -3.97 4.91
CA TYR A 148 -10.91 -2.55 5.21
C TYR A 148 -11.74 -2.09 6.41
N LEU A 149 -13.00 -2.51 6.51
CA LEU A 149 -13.84 -2.15 7.66
C LEU A 149 -13.31 -2.71 8.99
N LYS A 150 -12.73 -3.92 9.00
CA LYS A 150 -12.09 -4.48 10.20
C LYS A 150 -10.85 -3.67 10.57
N THR A 151 -10.03 -3.28 9.60
CA THR A 151 -8.83 -2.49 9.88
C THR A 151 -9.19 -1.10 10.38
N GLU A 152 -10.12 -0.41 9.72
CA GLU A 152 -10.48 0.99 10.00
C GLU A 152 -11.30 1.16 11.28
N ASN A 153 -12.23 0.25 11.57
CA ASN A 153 -13.17 0.42 12.69
C ASN A 153 -12.76 -0.35 13.95
N VAL A 154 -11.77 -1.24 13.86
CA VAL A 154 -11.34 -2.07 15.00
C VAL A 154 -9.84 -1.93 15.26
N LEU A 155 -9.00 -2.19 14.25
CA LEU A 155 -7.55 -2.16 14.44
C LEU A 155 -7.04 -0.73 14.65
N PHE A 156 -7.37 0.20 13.76
CA PHE A 156 -6.88 1.58 13.84
C PHE A 156 -7.27 2.26 15.16
N PRO A 157 -8.53 2.22 15.64
CA PRO A 157 -8.91 2.83 16.92
C PRO A 157 -8.18 2.22 18.13
N TYR A 158 -7.78 0.94 18.03
CA TYR A 158 -6.94 0.32 19.05
C TYR A 158 -5.50 0.86 19.00
N LEU A 159 -4.93 0.98 17.80
CA LEU A 159 -3.57 1.50 17.59
C LEU A 159 -3.45 2.98 17.96
N GLU A 160 -4.44 3.81 17.61
CA GLU A 160 -4.48 5.24 17.97
C GLU A 160 -4.44 5.48 19.48
N LYS A 161 -4.98 4.55 20.28
CA LYS A 161 -4.92 4.62 21.75
C LYS A 161 -3.57 4.19 22.32
N LYS A 162 -2.72 3.56 21.51
CA LYS A 162 -1.48 2.89 21.93
C LYS A 162 -0.22 3.52 21.34
N TRP A 163 -0.31 4.15 20.17
CA TRP A 163 0.81 4.69 19.44
C TRP A 163 0.79 6.21 19.47
N ASP A 164 1.95 6.81 19.76
CA ASP A 164 2.14 8.27 19.72
C ASP A 164 2.29 8.81 18.28
N PHE A 165 2.47 7.91 17.30
CA PHE A 165 2.70 8.21 15.88
C PHE A 165 1.57 7.66 14.99
N ALA A 166 0.32 7.76 15.46
CA ALA A 166 -0.83 7.14 14.80
C ALA A 166 -1.38 7.92 13.60
N LYS A 167 -0.88 9.14 13.31
CA LYS A 167 -1.39 9.97 12.20
C LYS A 167 -1.36 9.27 10.82
N PRO A 168 -0.35 8.45 10.45
CA PRO A 168 -0.33 7.74 9.17
C PRO A 168 -1.53 6.83 8.93
N LEU A 169 -2.26 6.42 9.98
CA LEU A 169 -3.45 5.59 9.81
C LEU A 169 -4.53 6.31 8.98
N THR A 170 -4.57 7.65 9.00
CA THR A 170 -5.48 8.44 8.14
C THR A 170 -5.09 8.36 6.67
N VAL A 171 -3.79 8.25 6.36
CA VAL A 171 -3.29 8.04 5.00
C VAL A 171 -3.65 6.66 4.52
N ILE A 172 -3.47 5.63 5.35
CA ILE A 172 -3.85 4.26 5.00
C ILE A 172 -5.36 4.17 4.75
N TRP A 173 -6.18 4.86 5.56
CA TRP A 173 -7.61 4.96 5.32
C TRP A 173 -7.91 5.62 3.96
N ALA A 174 -7.30 6.76 3.66
CA ALA A 174 -7.51 7.45 2.38
C ALA A 174 -7.14 6.55 1.18
N VAL A 175 -6.06 5.77 1.27
CA VAL A 175 -5.71 4.77 0.25
C VAL A 175 -6.80 3.70 0.12
N ASN A 176 -7.39 3.22 1.22
CA ASN A 176 -8.51 2.29 1.15
C ASN A 176 -9.72 2.92 0.44
N ASP A 177 -10.03 4.19 0.71
CA ASP A 177 -11.12 4.92 0.04
C ASP A 177 -10.87 5.08 -1.46
N GLU A 178 -9.63 5.39 -1.88
CA GLU A 178 -9.23 5.42 -3.29
C GLU A 178 -9.44 4.05 -3.95
N ILE A 179 -9.00 2.96 -3.31
CA ILE A 179 -9.16 1.59 -3.83
C ILE A 179 -10.65 1.24 -3.99
N ARG A 180 -11.50 1.56 -3.00
CA ARG A 180 -12.95 1.35 -3.09
C ARG A 180 -13.56 2.09 -4.27
N ALA A 181 -13.17 3.36 -4.45
CA ALA A 181 -13.65 4.18 -5.54
C ALA A 181 -13.25 3.59 -6.89
N THR A 182 -11.99 3.18 -7.04
CA THR A 182 -11.48 2.52 -8.26
C THR A 182 -12.21 1.21 -8.56
N ILE A 183 -12.39 0.33 -7.58
CA ILE A 183 -13.11 -0.94 -7.77
C ILE A 183 -14.57 -0.69 -8.20
N LYS A 184 -15.22 0.32 -7.60
CA LYS A 184 -16.59 0.69 -7.94
C LYS A 184 -16.70 1.25 -9.35
N GLU A 185 -15.79 2.14 -9.73
CA GLU A 185 -15.72 2.72 -11.07
C GLU A 185 -15.49 1.63 -12.12
N LEU A 186 -14.50 0.76 -11.92
CA LEU A 186 -14.21 -0.34 -12.84
C LEU A 186 -15.40 -1.28 -13.00
N ASN A 187 -16.06 -1.69 -11.90
CA ASN A 187 -17.25 -2.53 -12.01
C ASN A 187 -18.37 -1.81 -12.77
N GLY A 188 -18.57 -0.50 -12.56
CA GLY A 188 -19.57 0.29 -13.28
C GLY A 188 -19.27 0.48 -14.78
N MET A 189 -18.00 0.52 -15.17
CA MET A 189 -17.59 0.55 -16.59
C MET A 189 -17.80 -0.80 -17.30
N LEU A 190 -17.83 -1.89 -16.53
CA LEU A 190 -17.91 -3.26 -17.03
C LEU A 190 -19.34 -3.84 -16.97
N GLU A 191 -20.31 -3.14 -16.39
CA GLU A 191 -21.73 -3.47 -16.47
C GLU A 191 -22.31 -3.14 -17.85
#